data_AF-A0A1C6H5D9-F1
#
_entry.id   AF-A0A1C6H5D9-F1
#
_cell.length_a   1.000
_cell.length_b   1.000
_cell.length_c   1.000
_cell.angle_alpha   90.00
_cell.angle_beta   90.00
_cell.angle_gamma   90.00
#
_symmetry.space_group_name_H-M   'P 1'
#
loop_
_entity.id
_entity.type
_entity.pdbx_description
1 polymer ?
#
loop_
_entity_poly.entity_id
_entity_poly.type
_entity_poly.pdbx_seq_one_letter_code
_entity_poly.pdbx_strand_id
1 'polypeptide(L)'
;MEVKHIKVICDHCKKDFKLKAKMIKEKKITDEVVKISYKCPKCGHPFVVGYKDKEINENIKLMNDISIEIRDKHKWEPMELDNLLKRFNNLKQRNLELNSRYKAIFGG
;
A
#
# COMPACT_ATOMS: atom_id res chain seq x y z
N MET A 1 7.63 -6.71 19.31
CA MET A 1 6.89 -6.54 18.06
C MET A 1 7.51 -5.38 17.27
N GLU A 2 8.36 -5.65 16.29
CA GLU A 2 8.90 -4.60 15.41
C GLU A 2 7.90 -4.32 14.29
N VAL A 3 7.21 -3.17 14.37
CA VAL A 3 6.42 -2.67 13.24
C VAL A 3 7.40 -2.32 12.12
N LYS A 4 7.37 -3.05 11.00
CA LYS A 4 8.15 -2.72 9.79
C LYS A 4 7.79 -1.29 9.39
N HIS A 5 8.69 -0.35 9.67
CA HIS A 5 8.50 1.05 9.35
C HIS A 5 8.69 1.23 7.85
N ILE A 6 7.60 1.51 7.13
CA ILE A 6 7.67 1.88 5.72
C ILE A 6 8.40 3.23 5.65
N LYS A 7 9.60 3.23 5.07
CA LYS A 7 10.32 4.46 4.75
C LYS A 7 9.68 5.10 3.53
N VAL A 8 9.29 6.35 3.65
CA VAL A 8 8.68 7.14 2.57
C VAL A 8 9.55 8.36 2.32
N ILE A 9 9.79 8.64 1.04
CA ILE A 9 10.52 9.82 0.59
C ILE A 9 9.49 10.90 0.25
N CYS A 10 9.64 12.10 0.83
CA CYS A 10 8.78 13.22 0.48
C CYS A 10 9.01 13.64 -0.97
N ASP A 11 7.95 13.81 -1.74
CA ASP A 11 7.98 14.30 -3.11
C ASP A 11 8.47 15.75 -3.23
N HIS A 12 8.23 16.57 -2.19
CA HIS A 12 8.68 17.97 -2.14
C HIS A 12 10.12 18.14 -1.64
N CYS A 13 10.41 17.77 -0.38
CA CYS A 13 11.74 18.04 0.21
C CYS A 13 12.74 16.90 0.02
N LYS A 14 12.35 15.80 -0.63
CA LYS A 14 13.17 14.61 -0.90
C LYS A 14 13.80 13.92 0.33
N LYS A 15 13.40 14.31 1.54
CA LYS A 15 13.85 13.68 2.78
C LYS A 15 13.07 12.39 3.04
N ASP A 16 13.76 11.34 3.46
CA ASP A 16 13.14 10.11 3.93
C ASP A 16 12.67 10.24 5.38
N PHE A 17 11.61 9.51 5.70
CA PHE A 17 11.13 9.39 7.08
C PHE A 17 10.33 8.10 7.25
N LYS A 18 10.16 7.68 8.51
CA LYS A 18 9.32 6.54 8.88
C LYS A 18 7.85 6.98 8.86
N LEU A 19 7.03 6.37 7.99
CA LEU A 19 5.59 6.61 7.96
C LEU A 19 4.96 6.05 9.24
N LYS A 20 4.18 6.87 9.95
CA LYS A 20 3.39 6.44 11.11
C LYS A 20 1.90 6.45 10.74
N ALA A 21 1.15 5.43 11.17
CA ALA A 21 -0.29 5.33 10.89
C ALA A 21 -1.06 6.58 11.32
N LYS A 22 -0.73 7.15 12.49
CA LYS A 22 -1.36 8.38 13.01
C LYS A 22 -1.19 9.64 12.15
N MET A 23 -0.30 9.60 11.16
CA MET A 23 -0.04 10.73 10.27
C MET A 23 -0.76 10.59 8.92
N ILE A 24 -1.47 9.47 8.73
CA ILE A 24 -2.34 9.23 7.60
C ILE A 24 -3.61 10.08 7.75
N LYS A 25 -3.99 10.76 6.68
CA LYS A 25 -5.27 11.45 6.54
C LYS A 25 -6.05 10.85 5.40
N GLU A 26 -7.25 10.39 5.71
CA GLU A 26 -8.19 9.83 4.75
C GLU A 26 -9.21 10.92 4.38
N LYS A 27 -9.43 11.08 3.07
CA LYS A 27 -10.44 11.99 2.53
C LYS A 27 -11.30 11.21 1.54
N LYS A 28 -12.57 11.04 1.86
CA LYS A 28 -13.56 10.48 0.93
C LYS A 28 -13.66 11.40 -0.29
N ILE A 29 -13.43 10.86 -1.48
CA ILE A 29 -13.53 11.61 -2.75
C ILE A 29 -14.83 11.27 -3.46
N THR A 30 -15.22 10.00 -3.42
CA THR A 30 -16.51 9.48 -3.89
C THR A 30 -17.07 8.52 -2.86
N ASP A 31 -18.27 7.96 -3.10
CA ASP A 31 -18.83 6.93 -2.23
C ASP A 31 -17.98 5.67 -2.11
N GLU A 32 -17.18 5.38 -3.14
CA GLU A 32 -16.38 4.17 -3.24
C GLU A 32 -14.88 4.40 -3.04
N VAL A 33 -14.39 5.63 -3.22
CA VAL A 33 -12.95 5.94 -3.26
C VAL A 33 -12.56 6.91 -2.15
N VAL A 34 -11.56 6.50 -1.38
CA VAL A 34 -10.93 7.29 -0.32
C VAL A 34 -9.49 7.62 -0.71
N LYS A 35 -9.15 8.91 -0.74
CA LYS A 35 -7.79 9.40 -0.95
C LYS A 35 -7.03 9.38 0.37
N ILE A 36 -5.84 8.80 0.33
CA ILE A 36 -4.92 8.73 1.47
C ILE A 36 -3.81 9.73 1.24
N SER A 37 -3.71 10.69 2.14
CA SER A 37 -2.69 11.72 2.14
C SER A 37 -1.89 11.71 3.43
N TYR A 38 -0.71 12.30 3.37
CA TYR A 38 0.21 12.35 4.50
C TYR A 38 0.89 13.71 4.54
N LYS A 39 1.12 14.24 5.74
CA LYS A 39 1.89 15.48 5.93
C LYS A 39 3.34 15.15 6.25
N CYS A 40 4.28 15.54 5.39
CA CYS A 40 5.70 15.34 5.63
C CYS A 40 6.11 15.94 6.99
N PRO A 41 6.74 15.17 7.90
CA PRO A 41 7.16 15.70 9.20
C PRO A 41 8.35 16.66 9.11
N LYS A 42 9.04 16.71 7.96
CA LYS A 42 10.24 17.51 7.76
C LYS A 42 9.93 18.89 7.18
N CYS A 43 9.04 18.98 6.19
CA CYS A 43 8.70 20.24 5.54
C CYS A 43 7.22 20.64 5.69
N GLY A 44 6.39 19.78 6.27
CA GLY A 44 4.95 20.05 6.42
C GLY A 44 4.14 19.93 5.12
N HIS A 45 4.74 19.55 4.00
CA HIS A 45 4.03 19.39 2.72
C HIS A 45 3.06 18.20 2.78
N PRO A 46 1.76 18.39 2.47
CA PRO A 46 0.83 17.29 2.31
C PRO A 46 0.98 16.66 0.92
N PHE A 47 1.13 15.34 0.86
CA PHE A 47 1.20 14.62 -0.41
C PHE A 47 0.39 13.32 -0.36
N VAL A 48 -0.02 12.86 -1.53
CA VAL A 48 -0.88 11.67 -1.69
C VAL A 48 0.00 10.43 -1.69
N VAL A 49 -0.30 9.51 -0.79
CA VAL A 49 0.43 8.24 -0.67
C VAL A 49 -0.31 7.08 -1.34
N GLY A 50 -1.63 7.22 -1.57
CA GLY A 50 -2.42 6.25 -2.31
C GLY A 50 -3.92 6.48 -2.18
N TYR A 51 -4.68 5.49 -2.61
CA TYR A 51 -6.13 5.45 -2.60
C TYR A 51 -6.59 4.11 -2.02
N LYS A 52 -7.81 4.10 -1.49
CA LYS A 52 -8.53 2.92 -1.04
C LYS A 52 -9.87 2.87 -1.74
N ASP A 53 -10.24 1.69 -2.15
CA ASP A 53 -11.58 1.31 -2.58
C ASP A 53 -11.85 -0.13 -2.09
N LYS A 54 -12.97 -0.70 -2.51
CA LYS A 54 -13.30 -2.08 -2.15
C LYS A 54 -12.24 -3.06 -2.67
N GLU A 55 -11.86 -2.95 -3.94
CA GLU A 55 -10.95 -3.90 -4.60
C GLU A 55 -9.53 -3.85 -3.99
N ILE A 56 -8.98 -2.64 -3.77
CA ILE A 56 -7.66 -2.46 -3.14
C ILE A 56 -7.64 -3.08 -1.75
N ASN A 57 -8.70 -2.88 -0.96
CA ASN A 57 -8.79 -3.43 0.39
C ASN A 57 -8.90 -4.97 0.38
N GLU A 58 -9.67 -5.54 -0.54
CA GLU A 58 -9.76 -7.00 -0.72
C GLU A 58 -8.42 -7.60 -1.15
N ASN A 59 -7.73 -6.97 -2.11
CA ASN A 59 -6.40 -7.38 -2.55
C ASN A 59 -5.38 -7.33 -1.41
N ILE A 60 -5.41 -6.29 -0.57
CA ILE A 60 -4.52 -6.19 0.62
C ILE A 60 -4.78 -7.33 1.61
N LYS A 61 -6.05 -7.70 1.84
CA LYS A 61 -6.40 -8.85 2.71
C LYS A 61 -5.80 -10.13 2.16
N LEU A 62 -6.07 -10.45 0.89
CA LEU A 62 -5.51 -11.63 0.21
C LEU A 62 -3.98 -11.66 0.23
N MET A 63 -3.32 -10.51 0.03
CA MET A 63 -1.87 -10.42 0.13
C MET A 63 -1.34 -10.73 1.53
N ASN A 64 -2.05 -10.29 2.58
CA ASN A 64 -1.70 -10.61 3.96
C ASN A 64 -1.92 -12.10 4.25
N ASP A 65 -3.02 -12.68 3.78
CA ASP A 65 -3.31 -14.11 3.93
C ASP A 65 -2.21 -14.95 3.28
N ILE A 66 -1.81 -14.63 2.03
CA ILE A 66 -0.68 -15.29 1.35
C ILE A 66 0.63 -15.11 2.15
N SER A 67 0.86 -13.92 2.71
CA SER A 67 2.07 -13.66 3.51
C SER A 67 2.10 -14.45 4.82
N ILE A 68 0.94 -14.71 5.41
CA ILE A 68 0.79 -15.56 6.59
C ILE A 68 1.02 -17.01 6.19
N GLU A 69 0.39 -17.46 5.11
CA GLU A 69 0.52 -18.83 4.58
C GLU A 69 2.00 -19.17 4.33
N ILE A 70 2.71 -18.32 3.57
CA ILE A 70 4.14 -18.48 3.29
C ILE A 70 4.98 -18.61 4.57
N ARG A 71 4.62 -17.87 5.62
CA ARG A 71 5.34 -17.86 6.90
C ARG A 71 5.02 -19.07 7.77
N ASP A 72 3.76 -19.48 7.81
CA ASP A 72 3.26 -20.54 8.70
C ASP A 72 3.75 -21.92 8.25
N LYS A 73 3.79 -22.15 6.94
CA LYS A 73 4.27 -23.42 6.39
C LYS A 73 5.80 -23.52 6.50
N HIS A 74 6.27 -24.50 7.26
CA HIS A 74 7.69 -24.73 7.55
C HIS A 74 8.47 -25.32 6.35
N LYS A 75 7.80 -25.92 5.35
CA LYS A 75 8.42 -26.45 4.13
C LYS A 75 7.51 -26.24 2.92
N TRP A 76 8.07 -25.69 1.85
CA TRP A 76 7.38 -25.47 0.59
C TRP A 76 7.98 -26.32 -0.52
N GLU A 77 7.13 -26.94 -1.33
CA GLU A 77 7.54 -27.38 -2.66
C GLU A 77 7.85 -26.14 -3.53
N PRO A 78 8.93 -26.13 -4.33
CA PRO A 78 9.33 -24.95 -5.10
C PRO A 78 8.22 -24.36 -5.97
N MET A 79 7.40 -25.22 -6.58
CA MET A 79 6.28 -24.81 -7.44
C MET A 79 5.12 -24.17 -6.66
N GLU A 80 4.83 -24.65 -5.44
CA GLU A 80 3.80 -24.05 -4.60
C GLU A 80 4.20 -22.65 -4.13
N LEU A 81 5.46 -22.49 -3.70
CA LEU A 81 5.98 -21.18 -3.30
C LEU A 81 5.97 -20.20 -4.47
N ASP A 82 6.40 -20.63 -5.67
CA ASP A 82 6.35 -19.79 -6.87
C ASP A 82 4.92 -19.33 -7.20
N ASN A 83 3.94 -20.23 -7.12
CA ASN A 83 2.54 -19.90 -7.36
C ASN A 83 2.01 -18.85 -6.36
N LEU A 84 2.34 -18.98 -5.08
CA LEU A 84 1.94 -18.01 -4.06
C LEU A 84 2.61 -16.65 -4.25
N LEU A 85 3.92 -16.64 -4.56
CA LEU A 85 4.65 -15.41 -4.85
C LEU A 85 4.10 -14.72 -6.09
N LYS A 86 3.78 -15.47 -7.16
CA LYS A 86 3.10 -14.94 -8.35
C LYS A 86 1.75 -14.33 -7.99
N ARG A 87 0.92 -15.03 -7.23
CA ARG A 87 -0.38 -14.53 -6.79
C ARG A 87 -0.25 -13.24 -5.98
N PHE A 88 0.68 -13.20 -5.02
CA PHE A 88 0.97 -12.01 -4.23
C PHE A 88 1.41 -10.83 -5.11
N ASN A 89 2.31 -11.08 -6.06
CA ASN A 89 2.81 -10.05 -6.96
C ASN A 89 1.72 -9.53 -7.91
N ASN A 90 0.83 -10.40 -8.41
CA ASN A 90 -0.29 -10.00 -9.25
C ASN A 90 -1.26 -9.06 -8.51
N LEU A 91 -1.62 -9.39 -7.26
CA LEU A 91 -2.45 -8.52 -6.41
C LEU A 91 -1.78 -7.17 -6.15
N LYS A 92 -0.46 -7.18 -5.89
CA LYS A 92 0.33 -5.96 -5.71
C LYS A 92 0.33 -5.10 -6.98
N GLN A 93 0.56 -5.70 -8.16
CA GLN A 93 0.54 -4.98 -9.44
C GLN A 93 -0.84 -4.38 -9.71
N ARG A 94 -1.91 -5.15 -9.50
CA ARG A 94 -3.28 -4.67 -9.64
C ARG A 94 -3.56 -3.44 -8.78
N ASN A 95 -3.11 -3.45 -7.53
CA ASN A 95 -3.24 -2.29 -6.64
C ASN A 95 -2.44 -1.07 -7.12
N LEU A 96 -1.27 -1.27 -7.72
CA LEU A 96 -0.48 -0.18 -8.31
C LEU A 96 -1.19 0.43 -9.52
N GLU A 97 -1.78 -0.40 -10.37
CA GLU A 97 -2.56 0.05 -11.54
C GLU A 97 -3.79 0.86 -11.10
N LEU A 98 -4.57 0.35 -10.12
CA LEU A 98 -5.72 1.07 -9.57
C LEU A 98 -5.32 2.41 -8.96
N ASN A 99 -4.24 2.44 -8.16
CA ASN A 99 -3.72 3.68 -7.58
C ASN A 99 -3.29 4.67 -8.67
N SER A 100 -2.64 4.19 -9.74
CA SER A 100 -2.22 5.03 -10.86
C SER A 100 -3.43 5.63 -11.59
N ARG A 101 -4.47 4.82 -11.81
CA ARG A 101 -5.74 5.28 -12.38
C ARG A 101 -6.41 6.34 -11.51
N TYR A 102 -6.53 6.12 -10.21
CA TYR A 102 -7.10 7.12 -9.29
C TYR A 102 -6.27 8.39 -9.20
N LYS A 103 -4.93 8.27 -9.28
CA LYS A 103 -4.05 9.44 -9.35
C LYS A 103 -4.27 10.24 -10.63
N ALA A 104 -4.49 9.61 -11.78
CA ALA A 104 -4.80 10.30 -13.02
C ALA A 104 -6.15 11.04 -12.96
N ILE A 105 -7.15 10.50 -12.26
CA ILE A 105 -8.49 11.07 -12.16
C ILE A 105 -8.58 12.16 -11.06
N PHE A 106 -7.96 11.92 -9.90
CA PHE A 106 -8.16 12.74 -8.67
C PHE A 106 -6.86 13.39 -8.13
N GLY A 107 -5.75 13.25 -8.84
CA GLY A 107 -4.41 13.65 -8.39
C GLY A 107 -3.96 15.03 -8.83
N GLY A 108 -4.89 15.88 -9.33
CA GLY A 108 -4.65 17.30 -9.55
C GLY A 108 -4.06 18.01 -8.34
#